data_AF-A0A2G8KYP5-F1
#
_entry.id   AF-A0A2G8KYP5-F1
#
_cell.length_a   1.000
_cell.length_b   1.000
_cell.length_c   1.000
_cell.angle_alpha   90.00
_cell.angle_beta   90.00
_cell.angle_gamma   90.00
#
_symmetry.space_group_name_H-M   'P 1'
#
loop_
_entity.id
_entity.type
_entity.pdbx_description
1 polymer ?
#
loop_
_entity_poly.entity_id
_entity_poly.type
_entity_poly.pdbx_seq_one_letter_code
_entity_poly.pdbx_strand_id
1 'polypeptide(L)'
;MGRRHSESDSSSDSDSDSDSEDLNKYGEPHGYDPAFKGPISNRGCTDIICCLIFIAFLVGEAGIAYIAFTNGDPSNILYPEDYLGQVCGNNDTADSAVADKPNLLYFDWLDCLQTASLTMLRCPTTRVCVNNCTSETYSISDRYESQLLTTSPVDVDWNDFVCRYDVDPERMIQNEGETIRTLLDKKLCAEFYWKSHPYDQRCIPSVMIEDGDISGNEIL
;
A
#
# COMPACT_ATOMS: atom_id res chain seq x y z
N MET A 1 56.19 -6.64 31.30
CA MET A 1 55.80 -5.37 30.65
C MET A 1 56.70 -5.17 29.44
N GLY A 2 56.12 -5.24 28.23
CA GLY A 2 56.76 -5.03 26.91
C GLY A 2 57.76 -6.12 26.51
N ARG A 3 58.08 -6.43 25.26
CA ARG A 3 57.77 -6.07 23.85
C ARG A 3 58.77 -7.02 23.09
N ARG A 4 58.57 -7.67 21.94
CA ARG A 4 58.29 -7.22 20.55
C ARG A 4 58.91 -8.33 19.64
N HIS A 5 58.36 -8.47 18.42
CA HIS A 5 59.06 -8.80 17.14
C HIS A 5 59.67 -10.21 17.01
N SER A 6 59.82 -10.84 15.84
CA SER A 6 59.48 -10.63 14.42
C SER A 6 59.94 -11.95 13.77
N GLU A 7 59.15 -12.60 12.91
CA GLU A 7 59.23 -12.55 11.44
C GLU A 7 60.37 -13.40 10.84
N SER A 8 60.10 -13.95 9.64
CA SER A 8 61.01 -14.62 8.70
C SER A 8 61.66 -15.93 9.19
N ASP A 9 61.91 -16.97 8.42
CA ASP A 9 61.76 -17.40 7.02
C ASP A 9 62.20 -18.88 7.14
N SER A 10 61.79 -19.90 6.41
CA SER A 10 61.83 -20.12 4.97
C SER A 10 61.59 -21.62 4.81
N SER A 11 60.83 -21.96 3.78
CA SER A 11 61.12 -23.00 2.80
C SER A 11 61.63 -24.36 3.29
N SER A 12 60.83 -25.40 3.06
CA SER A 12 61.24 -26.52 2.20
C SER A 12 60.01 -27.35 1.85
N ASP A 13 59.70 -27.36 0.57
CA ASP A 13 58.71 -28.19 -0.08
C ASP A 13 58.88 -29.67 0.27
N SER A 14 57.76 -30.39 0.39
CA SER A 14 57.62 -31.77 -0.08
C SER A 14 56.14 -32.11 -0.07
N ASP A 15 55.61 -32.27 -1.28
CA ASP A 15 54.33 -32.88 -1.60
C ASP A 15 54.05 -34.10 -0.72
N SER A 16 52.80 -34.26 -0.27
CA SER A 16 52.01 -35.50 -0.37
C SER A 16 50.75 -35.39 0.49
N ASP A 17 49.62 -35.75 -0.12
CA ASP A 17 48.44 -36.34 0.51
C ASP A 17 47.50 -35.41 1.30
N SER A 18 46.88 -34.50 0.54
CA SER A 18 45.55 -33.98 0.84
C SER A 18 44.48 -35.08 0.71
N ASP A 19 44.38 -36.03 1.64
CA ASP A 19 43.25 -36.99 1.65
C ASP A 19 43.02 -37.70 3.01
N SER A 20 43.56 -37.19 4.14
CA SER A 20 43.43 -37.86 5.44
C SER A 20 42.89 -37.01 6.60
N GLU A 21 42.46 -35.76 6.37
CA GLU A 21 41.93 -34.91 7.46
C GLU A 21 40.39 -34.81 7.52
N ASP A 22 39.65 -35.28 6.51
CA ASP A 22 38.19 -35.07 6.48
C ASP A 22 37.32 -36.24 6.99
N LEU A 23 37.89 -37.42 7.24
CA LEU A 23 37.11 -38.57 7.75
C LEU A 23 37.06 -38.69 9.28
N ASN A 24 37.89 -37.95 10.02
CA ASN A 24 37.91 -38.00 11.49
C ASN A 24 37.04 -36.93 12.16
N LYS A 25 36.41 -36.04 11.39
CA LYS A 25 35.55 -34.97 11.94
C LYS A 25 34.16 -35.46 12.33
N TYR A 26 33.69 -36.53 11.70
CA TYR A 26 32.37 -37.10 11.93
C TYR A 26 32.58 -38.55 12.38
N GLY A 27 32.35 -38.82 13.68
CA GLY A 27 32.57 -40.14 14.27
C GLY A 27 31.82 -41.27 13.56
N GLU A 28 32.19 -42.52 13.84
CA GLU A 28 31.63 -43.70 13.17
C GLU A 28 30.08 -43.69 13.17
N PRO A 29 29.44 -44.04 12.04
CA PRO A 29 27.99 -44.02 11.92
C PRO A 29 27.37 -44.95 12.95
N HIS A 30 26.50 -44.39 13.79
CA HIS A 30 25.83 -45.17 14.83
C HIS A 30 24.90 -46.20 14.18
N GLY A 31 25.19 -47.48 14.39
CA GLY A 31 24.34 -48.58 13.93
C GLY A 31 22.94 -48.50 14.52
N TYR A 32 21.95 -49.03 13.81
CA TYR A 32 20.58 -49.16 14.31
C TYR A 32 20.58 -50.05 15.57
N ASP A 33 20.36 -49.45 16.73
CA ASP A 33 20.21 -50.15 18.00
C ASP A 33 18.71 -50.43 18.25
N PRO A 34 18.24 -51.68 18.10
CA PRO A 34 16.84 -52.03 18.36
C PRO A 34 16.44 -51.86 19.84
N ALA A 35 17.38 -51.68 20.76
CA ALA A 35 17.13 -51.34 22.16
C ALA A 35 17.10 -49.82 22.41
N PHE A 36 17.46 -48.98 21.41
CA PHE A 36 17.38 -47.53 21.48
C PHE A 36 15.92 -47.08 21.46
N LYS A 37 15.32 -47.07 22.64
CA LYS A 37 14.13 -46.28 22.92
C LYS A 37 14.65 -44.85 23.00
N GLY A 38 14.51 -44.10 21.91
CA GLY A 38 14.93 -42.70 21.85
C GLY A 38 14.30 -41.85 22.97
N PRO A 39 14.46 -40.51 22.96
CA PRO A 39 13.88 -39.62 23.98
C PRO A 39 12.33 -39.53 23.85
N ILE A 40 11.67 -40.64 24.10
CA ILE A 40 10.23 -40.90 24.02
C ILE A 40 9.69 -41.55 25.29
N SER A 41 10.55 -42.02 26.21
CA SER A 41 10.12 -42.42 27.55
C SER A 41 9.79 -41.16 28.36
N ASN A 42 8.52 -41.04 28.79
CA ASN A 42 7.91 -39.89 29.49
C ASN A 42 7.43 -38.69 28.64
N ARG A 43 7.00 -38.89 27.40
CA ARG A 43 6.17 -37.87 26.74
C ARG A 43 4.72 -37.95 27.24
N GLY A 44 4.34 -37.05 28.15
CA GLY A 44 2.92 -36.83 28.47
C GLY A 44 2.18 -36.26 27.25
N CYS A 45 0.88 -36.54 27.12
CA CYS A 45 0.06 -35.96 26.04
C CYS A 45 -0.07 -34.44 26.23
N THR A 46 0.88 -33.67 25.68
CA THR A 46 0.80 -32.20 25.56
C THR A 46 -0.32 -31.75 24.63
N ASP A 47 -0.82 -32.66 23.79
CA ASP A 47 -1.84 -32.41 22.79
C ASP A 47 -3.18 -31.95 23.40
N ILE A 48 -3.59 -32.53 24.54
CA ILE A 48 -4.90 -32.23 25.16
C ILE A 48 -4.99 -30.75 25.58
N ILE A 49 -3.95 -30.22 26.24
CA ILE A 49 -3.95 -28.83 26.69
C ILE A 49 -3.87 -27.88 25.49
N CYS A 50 -3.04 -28.20 24.49
CA CYS A 50 -2.95 -27.44 23.25
C CYS A 50 -4.28 -27.41 22.49
N CYS A 51 -5.01 -28.53 22.42
CA CYS A 51 -6.33 -28.60 21.80
C CYS A 51 -7.35 -27.70 22.51
N LEU A 52 -7.37 -27.68 23.85
CA LEU A 52 -8.28 -26.83 24.61
C LEU A 52 -8.02 -25.34 24.36
N ILE A 53 -6.74 -24.93 24.34
CA ILE A 53 -6.35 -23.55 24.04
C ILE A 53 -6.74 -23.18 22.60
N PHE A 54 -6.53 -24.09 21.64
CA PHE A 54 -6.89 -23.87 20.24
C PHE A 54 -8.41 -23.71 20.05
N ILE A 55 -9.22 -24.55 20.68
CA ILE A 55 -10.68 -24.43 20.65
C ILE A 55 -11.13 -23.10 21.28
N ALA A 56 -10.54 -22.71 22.41
CA ALA A 56 -10.85 -21.43 23.04
C ALA A 56 -10.52 -20.24 22.11
N PHE A 57 -9.41 -20.30 21.39
CA PHE A 57 -9.04 -19.31 20.38
C PHE A 57 -10.06 -19.26 19.24
N LEU A 58 -10.45 -20.40 18.66
CA LEU A 58 -11.46 -20.46 17.59
C LEU A 58 -12.81 -19.88 18.03
N VAL A 59 -13.24 -20.16 19.25
CA VAL A 59 -14.48 -19.59 19.81
C VAL A 59 -14.34 -18.08 20.00
N GLY A 60 -13.18 -17.61 20.46
CA GLY A 60 -12.88 -16.18 20.59
C GLY A 60 -12.95 -15.44 19.25
N GLU A 61 -12.27 -15.97 18.23
CA GLU A 61 -12.30 -15.43 16.86
C GLU A 61 -13.71 -15.43 16.26
N ALA A 62 -14.47 -16.52 16.44
CA ALA A 62 -15.86 -16.59 15.98
C ALA A 62 -16.75 -15.53 16.67
N GLY A 63 -16.51 -15.27 17.96
CA GLY A 63 -17.19 -14.20 18.70
C GLY A 63 -16.87 -12.81 18.17
N ILE A 64 -15.58 -12.52 17.92
CA ILE A 64 -15.13 -11.25 17.34
C ILE A 64 -15.73 -11.07 15.94
N ALA A 65 -15.67 -12.09 15.09
CA ALA A 65 -16.25 -12.08 13.75
C ALA A 65 -17.76 -11.80 13.80
N TYR A 66 -18.50 -12.48 14.68
CA TYR A 66 -19.94 -12.24 14.85
C TYR A 66 -20.26 -10.80 15.25
N ILE A 67 -19.52 -10.24 16.20
CA ILE A 67 -19.69 -8.83 16.61
C ILE A 67 -19.38 -7.89 15.44
N ALA A 68 -18.30 -8.14 14.69
CA ALA A 68 -17.93 -7.35 13.52
C ALA A 68 -18.98 -7.41 12.40
N PHE A 69 -19.54 -8.59 12.11
CA PHE A 69 -20.59 -8.72 11.09
C PHE A 69 -21.93 -8.11 11.50
N THR A 70 -22.29 -8.16 12.78
CA THR A 70 -23.58 -7.65 13.26
C THR A 70 -23.60 -6.15 13.51
N ASN A 71 -22.45 -5.56 13.87
CA ASN A 71 -22.34 -4.12 14.14
C ASN A 71 -21.61 -3.36 13.02
N GLY A 72 -20.89 -4.06 12.16
CA GLY A 72 -20.24 -3.47 11.00
C GLY A 72 -21.22 -3.31 9.85
N ASP A 73 -21.16 -2.16 9.19
CA ASP A 73 -21.78 -1.98 7.89
C ASP A 73 -20.73 -2.25 6.80
N PRO A 74 -20.81 -3.39 6.07
CA PRO A 74 -19.85 -3.72 5.03
C PRO A 74 -19.90 -2.72 3.86
N SER A 75 -20.99 -1.99 3.70
CA SER A 75 -21.17 -1.06 2.59
C SER A 75 -20.22 0.13 2.64
N ASN A 76 -19.78 0.54 3.84
CA ASN A 76 -18.79 1.60 4.04
C ASN A 76 -17.40 1.25 3.48
N ILE A 77 -17.11 -0.03 3.24
CA ILE A 77 -15.85 -0.46 2.61
C ILE A 77 -15.97 -0.44 1.08
N LEU A 78 -17.15 -0.84 0.58
CA LEU A 78 -17.42 -0.92 -0.85
C LEU A 78 -17.58 0.47 -1.46
N TYR A 79 -18.40 1.32 -0.84
CA TYR A 79 -18.73 2.61 -1.42
C TYR A 79 -17.56 3.60 -1.36
N PRO A 80 -17.23 4.24 -2.49
CA PRO A 80 -16.22 5.27 -2.51
C PRO A 80 -16.73 6.55 -1.86
N GLU A 81 -16.05 6.93 -0.79
CA GLU A 81 -16.26 8.20 -0.10
C GLU A 81 -15.23 9.22 -0.57
N ASP A 82 -15.57 10.51 -0.55
CA ASP A 82 -14.63 11.60 -0.78
C ASP A 82 -13.85 12.02 0.49
N TYR A 83 -13.14 13.15 0.43
CA TYR A 83 -12.36 13.69 1.55
C TYR A 83 -13.22 14.24 2.71
N LEU A 84 -14.51 14.48 2.48
CA LEU A 84 -15.49 14.88 3.50
C LEU A 84 -16.26 13.69 4.07
N GLY A 85 -16.07 12.49 3.51
CA GLY A 85 -16.80 11.28 3.89
C GLY A 85 -18.16 11.15 3.20
N GLN A 86 -18.41 11.92 2.13
CA GLN A 86 -19.63 11.81 1.34
C GLN A 86 -19.47 10.68 0.31
N VAL A 87 -20.51 9.87 0.15
CA VAL A 87 -20.51 8.78 -0.84
C VAL A 87 -20.81 9.36 -2.22
N CYS A 88 -19.95 9.09 -3.20
CA CYS A 88 -20.12 9.55 -4.58
C CYS A 88 -21.39 8.95 -5.21
N GLY A 89 -22.18 9.77 -5.92
CA GLY A 89 -23.41 9.33 -6.58
C GLY A 89 -24.56 8.96 -5.65
N ASN A 90 -24.41 9.15 -4.33
CA ASN A 90 -25.48 8.92 -3.38
C ASN A 90 -26.42 10.13 -3.36
N ASN A 91 -27.71 9.89 -3.61
CA ASN A 91 -28.77 10.90 -3.61
C ASN A 91 -29.52 10.97 -2.26
N ASP A 92 -29.24 10.05 -1.34
CA ASP A 92 -29.89 9.98 -0.02
C ASP A 92 -29.16 10.81 1.05
N THR A 93 -27.91 11.23 0.79
CA THR A 93 -27.18 12.15 1.67
C THR A 93 -27.65 13.59 1.44
N ALA A 94 -27.76 14.37 2.52
CA ALA A 94 -28.29 15.74 2.50
C ALA A 94 -27.45 16.75 1.68
N ASP A 95 -26.28 16.33 1.17
CA ASP A 95 -25.39 17.15 0.36
C ASP A 95 -25.53 16.82 -1.12
N SER A 96 -26.31 17.64 -1.81
CA SER A 96 -26.60 17.55 -3.25
C SER A 96 -25.38 17.75 -4.16
N ALA A 97 -24.19 18.04 -3.62
CA ALA A 97 -23.00 18.41 -4.40
C ALA A 97 -22.25 17.23 -5.03
N VAL A 98 -22.53 15.99 -4.58
CA VAL A 98 -21.90 14.75 -5.08
C VAL A 98 -22.88 13.78 -5.72
N ALA A 99 -24.18 14.09 -5.71
CA ALA A 99 -25.23 13.20 -6.21
C ALA A 99 -25.12 12.94 -7.73
N ASP A 100 -24.65 13.91 -8.50
CA ASP A 100 -24.40 13.81 -9.94
C ASP A 100 -22.97 13.39 -10.29
N LYS A 101 -22.18 13.00 -9.28
CA LYS A 101 -20.75 12.67 -9.41
C LYS A 101 -20.50 11.24 -8.91
N PRO A 102 -20.74 10.22 -9.75
CA PRO A 102 -20.70 8.83 -9.30
C PRO A 102 -19.27 8.26 -9.17
N ASN A 103 -18.24 8.96 -9.65
CA ASN A 103 -16.89 8.43 -9.72
C ASN A 103 -15.95 9.13 -8.74
N LEU A 104 -15.10 8.38 -8.04
CA LEU A 104 -14.11 8.91 -7.11
C LEU A 104 -12.73 9.02 -7.79
N LEU A 105 -12.21 10.23 -7.84
CA LEU A 105 -10.86 10.53 -8.31
C LEU A 105 -9.90 10.73 -7.13
N TYR A 106 -8.69 10.21 -7.25
CA TYR A 106 -7.60 10.38 -6.31
C TYR A 106 -6.61 11.41 -6.85
N PHE A 107 -6.20 12.37 -6.02
CA PHE A 107 -5.21 13.39 -6.42
C PHE A 107 -3.83 12.77 -6.67
N ASP A 108 -3.48 11.73 -5.90
CA ASP A 108 -2.22 11.03 -6.05
C ASP A 108 -2.44 9.52 -5.86
N TRP A 109 -2.40 8.78 -6.96
CA TRP A 109 -2.52 7.31 -6.94
C TRP A 109 -1.26 6.63 -6.38
N LEU A 110 -0.10 7.29 -6.37
CA LEU A 110 1.15 6.74 -5.86
C LEU A 110 1.15 6.73 -4.32
N ASP A 111 0.55 7.75 -3.70
CA ASP A 111 0.35 7.78 -2.24
C ASP A 111 -0.45 6.55 -1.75
N CYS A 112 -1.41 6.08 -2.54
CA CYS A 112 -2.15 4.84 -2.27
C CYS A 112 -1.25 3.59 -2.30
N LEU A 113 -0.33 3.51 -3.26
CA LEU A 113 0.52 2.33 -3.45
C LEU A 113 1.65 2.24 -2.44
N GLN A 114 2.23 3.39 -2.08
CA GLN A 114 3.35 3.45 -1.14
C GLN A 114 2.93 3.10 0.30
N THR A 115 1.66 3.32 0.64
CA THR A 115 1.12 3.13 2.00
C THR A 115 0.22 1.90 2.15
N ALA A 116 0.20 1.00 1.16
CA ALA A 116 -0.43 -0.32 1.23
C ALA A 116 0.27 -1.26 2.22
N SER A 117 0.43 -0.80 3.47
CA SER A 117 0.57 -1.62 4.65
C SER A 117 -0.78 -2.29 4.90
N LEU A 118 -0.76 -3.57 5.31
CA LEU A 118 -1.90 -4.51 5.41
C LEU A 118 -3.10 -4.05 6.27
N THR A 119 -3.04 -2.86 6.84
CA THR A 119 -4.10 -2.24 7.63
C THR A 119 -4.33 -0.83 7.10
N MET A 120 -5.37 -0.70 6.25
CA MET A 120 -6.26 0.44 6.05
C MET A 120 -6.56 0.62 4.57
N LEU A 121 -7.78 0.26 4.16
CA LEU A 121 -8.39 0.54 2.85
C LEU A 121 -8.57 2.06 2.57
N ARG A 122 -7.79 2.93 3.23
CA ARG A 122 -7.88 4.39 3.18
C ARG A 122 -6.55 4.94 2.68
N CYS A 123 -6.51 5.38 1.43
CA CYS A 123 -5.37 6.09 0.89
C CYS A 123 -5.20 7.45 1.59
N PRO A 124 -3.97 7.85 1.95
CA PRO A 124 -3.68 9.14 2.57
C PRO A 124 -3.62 10.28 1.55
N THR A 125 -4.49 10.26 0.53
CA THR A 125 -4.56 11.29 -0.51
C THR A 125 -5.94 11.94 -0.53
N THR A 126 -5.99 13.17 -1.03
CA THR A 126 -7.28 13.85 -1.22
C THR A 126 -8.03 13.17 -2.35
N ARG A 127 -9.31 12.91 -2.11
CA ARG A 127 -10.19 12.17 -3.00
C ARG A 127 -11.48 12.96 -3.19
N VAL A 128 -11.92 13.13 -4.43
CA VAL A 128 -13.08 13.97 -4.79
C VAL A 128 -13.99 13.20 -5.73
N CYS A 129 -15.30 13.40 -5.60
CA CYS A 129 -16.27 12.88 -6.54
C CYS A 129 -16.27 13.73 -7.81
N VAL A 130 -16.25 13.07 -8.96
CA VAL A 130 -16.31 13.65 -10.31
C VAL A 130 -17.41 12.98 -11.12
N ASN A 131 -17.95 13.70 -12.09
CA ASN A 131 -18.96 13.14 -13.00
C ASN A 131 -18.32 12.09 -13.93
N ASN A 132 -17.24 12.47 -14.61
CA ASN A 132 -16.43 11.57 -15.44
C ASN A 132 -14.99 11.52 -14.96
N CYS A 133 -14.37 10.35 -15.15
CA CYS A 133 -12.93 10.18 -14.98
C CYS A 133 -12.15 10.97 -16.05
N THR A 134 -10.90 11.26 -15.74
CA THR A 134 -10.00 12.07 -16.56
C THR A 134 -9.61 11.33 -17.85
N SER A 135 -9.85 11.95 -19.01
CA SER A 135 -9.58 11.35 -20.32
C SER A 135 -8.11 11.38 -20.74
N GLU A 136 -7.30 12.20 -20.06
CA GLU A 136 -5.89 12.41 -20.35
C GLU A 136 -5.07 12.44 -19.05
N THR A 137 -3.77 12.16 -19.17
CA THR A 137 -2.82 12.35 -18.09
C THR A 137 -2.32 13.78 -18.14
N TYR A 138 -2.34 14.45 -16.99
CA TYR A 138 -1.97 15.85 -16.90
C TYR A 138 -1.11 16.10 -15.67
N SER A 139 -0.13 16.98 -15.82
CA SER A 139 0.71 17.50 -14.74
C SER A 139 0.59 19.02 -14.75
N ILE A 140 -0.07 19.56 -13.72
CA ILE A 140 -0.31 21.01 -13.57
C ILE A 140 1.00 21.74 -13.36
N SER A 141 1.91 21.15 -12.57
CA SER A 141 3.23 21.72 -12.32
C SER A 141 4.09 21.78 -13.58
N ASP A 142 4.07 20.75 -14.41
CA ASP A 142 4.87 20.73 -15.64
C ASP A 142 4.27 21.61 -16.75
N ARG A 143 2.94 21.63 -16.92
CA ARG A 143 2.34 22.46 -17.97
C ARG A 143 2.49 23.95 -17.70
N TYR A 144 2.29 24.36 -16.45
CA TYR A 144 2.29 25.77 -16.06
C TYR A 144 3.56 26.16 -15.31
N GLU A 145 4.68 25.48 -15.56
CA GLU A 145 5.97 25.66 -14.86
C GLU A 145 6.39 27.14 -14.78
N SER A 146 6.27 27.87 -15.88
CA SER A 146 6.64 29.28 -15.97
C SER A 146 5.73 30.24 -15.19
N GLN A 147 4.55 29.79 -14.78
CA GLN A 147 3.51 30.57 -14.09
C GLN A 147 3.26 30.09 -12.66
N LEU A 148 3.99 29.06 -12.19
CA LEU A 148 3.75 28.43 -10.89
C LEU A 148 3.78 29.40 -9.69
N LEU A 149 4.63 30.43 -9.77
CA LEU A 149 4.84 31.45 -8.75
C LEU A 149 4.22 32.81 -9.13
N THR A 150 3.50 32.87 -10.25
CA THR A 150 2.85 34.09 -10.73
C THR A 150 1.48 34.24 -10.07
N THR A 151 1.15 35.46 -9.64
CA THR A 151 -0.11 35.75 -8.93
C THR A 151 -1.22 36.26 -9.87
N SER A 152 -0.93 37.21 -10.77
CA SER A 152 -1.86 37.64 -11.84
C SER A 152 -1.16 38.66 -12.76
N PRO A 153 -1.45 38.71 -14.07
CA PRO A 153 -2.30 37.78 -14.83
C PRO A 153 -1.59 36.45 -15.10
N VAL A 154 -2.37 35.36 -15.08
CA VAL A 154 -1.94 34.02 -15.50
C VAL A 154 -2.74 33.62 -16.74
N ASP A 155 -2.10 32.88 -17.64
CA ASP A 155 -2.70 32.35 -18.87
C ASP A 155 -2.72 30.82 -18.73
N VAL A 156 -3.82 30.33 -18.16
CA VAL A 156 -4.05 28.92 -17.83
C VAL A 156 -5.47 28.51 -18.22
N ASP A 157 -5.66 27.24 -18.56
CA ASP A 157 -7.00 26.66 -18.71
C ASP A 157 -7.48 26.14 -17.35
N TRP A 158 -8.50 26.78 -16.80
CA TRP A 158 -9.07 26.43 -15.51
C TRP A 158 -9.75 25.06 -15.49
N ASN A 159 -10.14 24.51 -16.65
CA ASN A 159 -10.73 23.17 -16.74
C ASN A 159 -9.70 22.06 -16.49
N ASP A 160 -8.41 22.36 -16.61
CA ASP A 160 -7.35 21.40 -16.31
C ASP A 160 -7.26 21.10 -14.81
N PHE A 161 -7.74 22.01 -13.96
CA PHE A 161 -7.59 21.92 -12.51
C PHE A 161 -8.70 21.06 -11.88
N VAL A 162 -8.30 19.97 -11.24
CA VAL A 162 -9.19 19.22 -10.36
C VAL A 162 -8.91 19.61 -8.91
N CYS A 163 -9.87 20.29 -8.29
CA CYS A 163 -9.72 20.83 -6.94
C CYS A 163 -10.77 20.28 -5.97
N ARG A 164 -10.53 20.52 -4.68
CA ARG A 164 -11.54 20.33 -3.63
C ARG A 164 -12.75 21.23 -3.89
N TYR A 165 -13.92 20.85 -3.37
CA TYR A 165 -15.16 21.57 -3.67
C TYR A 165 -15.20 23.00 -3.12
N ASP A 166 -14.42 23.29 -2.07
CA ASP A 166 -14.30 24.60 -1.46
C ASP A 166 -13.32 25.55 -2.17
N VAL A 167 -12.67 25.09 -3.24
CA VAL A 167 -11.58 25.77 -3.93
C VAL A 167 -12.01 26.15 -5.34
N ASP A 168 -11.96 27.44 -5.63
CA ASP A 168 -12.10 28.02 -6.97
C ASP A 168 -10.72 28.57 -7.39
N PRO A 169 -9.97 27.86 -8.26
CA PRO A 169 -8.60 28.21 -8.60
C PRO A 169 -8.51 29.57 -9.31
N GLU A 170 -9.50 29.91 -10.15
CA GLU A 170 -9.55 31.18 -10.85
C GLU A 170 -9.70 32.33 -9.87
N ARG A 171 -10.67 32.22 -8.95
CA ARG A 171 -10.91 33.26 -7.95
C ARG A 171 -9.70 33.45 -7.03
N MET A 172 -9.11 32.36 -6.54
CA MET A 172 -7.99 32.42 -5.59
C MET A 172 -6.74 33.05 -6.20
N ILE A 173 -6.43 32.74 -7.46
CA ILE A 173 -5.25 33.29 -8.13
C ILE A 173 -5.52 34.73 -8.57
N GLN A 174 -6.60 34.97 -9.33
CA GLN A 174 -6.85 36.29 -9.92
C GLN A 174 -7.23 37.37 -8.90
N ASN A 175 -7.99 37.03 -7.85
CA ASN A 175 -8.55 38.01 -6.92
C ASN A 175 -7.92 37.99 -5.52
N GLU A 176 -7.51 36.82 -5.04
CA GLU A 176 -6.96 36.65 -3.68
C GLU A 176 -5.42 36.69 -3.67
N GLY A 177 -4.77 36.63 -4.84
CA GLY A 177 -3.33 36.75 -4.99
C GLY A 177 -2.55 35.50 -4.60
N GLU A 178 -3.21 34.33 -4.60
CA GLU A 178 -2.56 33.04 -4.42
C GLU A 178 -1.79 32.64 -5.70
N THR A 179 -0.90 31.65 -5.59
CA THR A 179 -0.14 31.11 -6.73
C THR A 179 -0.54 29.67 -7.01
N ILE A 180 -0.37 29.22 -8.26
CA ILE A 180 -0.61 27.81 -8.63
C ILE A 180 0.16 26.89 -7.69
N ARG A 181 1.44 27.19 -7.41
CA ARG A 181 2.27 26.37 -6.52
C ARG A 181 1.66 26.21 -5.14
N THR A 182 1.10 27.28 -4.58
CA THR A 182 0.44 27.24 -3.27
C THR A 182 -0.78 26.34 -3.26
N LEU A 183 -1.58 26.34 -4.33
CA LEU A 183 -2.74 25.45 -4.47
C LEU A 183 -2.31 23.97 -4.51
N LEU A 184 -1.22 23.66 -5.22
CA LEU A 184 -0.69 22.30 -5.33
C LEU A 184 -0.02 21.83 -4.03
N ASP A 185 0.82 22.65 -3.42
CA ASP A 185 1.54 22.33 -2.18
C ASP A 185 0.57 22.09 -1.01
N LYS A 186 -0.50 22.87 -0.93
CA LYS A 186 -1.55 22.71 0.09
C LYS A 186 -2.52 21.56 -0.23
N LYS A 187 -2.31 20.81 -1.33
CA LYS A 187 -3.21 19.76 -1.84
C LYS A 187 -4.67 20.23 -1.96
N LEU A 188 -4.84 21.51 -2.33
CA LEU A 188 -6.15 22.10 -2.62
C LEU A 188 -6.63 21.68 -4.02
N CYS A 189 -5.68 21.49 -4.93
CA CYS A 189 -5.87 20.89 -6.24
C CYS A 189 -4.90 19.75 -6.48
N ALA A 190 -5.26 18.84 -7.38
CA ALA A 190 -4.40 17.76 -7.83
C ALA A 190 -3.19 18.36 -8.58
N GLU A 191 -1.98 17.98 -8.18
CA GLU A 191 -0.75 18.37 -8.86
C GLU A 191 -0.59 17.65 -10.19
N PHE A 192 -0.97 16.37 -10.21
CA PHE A 192 -1.06 15.56 -11.41
C PHE A 192 -2.29 14.66 -11.32
N TYR A 193 -2.77 14.18 -12.46
CA TYR A 193 -3.73 13.09 -12.52
C TYR A 193 -3.49 12.26 -13.77
N TRP A 194 -3.86 10.98 -13.70
CA TRP A 194 -3.64 10.02 -14.76
C TRP A 194 -4.89 9.92 -15.62
N LYS A 195 -4.73 9.61 -16.92
CA LYS A 195 -5.84 9.12 -17.73
C LYS A 195 -6.44 7.90 -17.04
N SER A 196 -7.75 7.95 -16.77
CA SER A 196 -8.41 6.95 -15.94
C SER A 196 -9.76 6.54 -16.50
N HIS A 197 -10.19 5.33 -16.12
CA HIS A 197 -11.49 4.77 -16.47
C HIS A 197 -12.27 4.43 -15.20
N PRO A 198 -13.60 4.58 -15.23
CA PRO A 198 -14.44 4.22 -14.10
C PRO A 198 -14.47 2.69 -13.95
N TYR A 199 -14.04 2.21 -12.77
CA TYR A 199 -14.17 0.81 -12.34
C TYR A 199 -14.70 0.81 -10.91
N ASP A 200 -15.89 0.23 -10.72
CA ASP A 200 -16.61 0.21 -9.44
C ASP A 200 -16.64 1.59 -8.74
N GLN A 201 -17.11 2.62 -9.48
CA GLN A 201 -17.21 4.01 -9.02
C GLN A 201 -15.87 4.66 -8.62
N ARG A 202 -14.73 4.11 -9.05
CA ARG A 202 -13.39 4.67 -8.84
C ARG A 202 -12.69 4.91 -10.16
N CYS A 203 -11.96 6.02 -10.27
CA CYS A 203 -11.21 6.36 -11.47
C CYS A 203 -9.82 5.72 -11.47
N ILE A 204 -9.73 4.48 -11.95
CA ILE A 204 -8.47 3.71 -11.96
C ILE A 204 -7.60 4.15 -13.16
N PRO A 205 -6.31 4.45 -12.96
CA PRO A 205 -5.39 4.82 -14.04
C PRO A 205 -5.31 3.73 -15.11
N SER A 206 -5.34 4.13 -16.38
CA SER A 206 -5.35 3.20 -17.52
C SER A 206 -4.12 2.29 -17.54
N VAL A 207 -2.96 2.82 -17.11
CA VAL A 207 -1.72 2.04 -16.97
C VAL A 207 -1.86 0.83 -16.04
N MET A 208 -2.69 0.92 -15.01
CA MET A 208 -2.91 -0.18 -14.06
C MET A 208 -3.85 -1.26 -14.62
N ILE A 209 -4.66 -0.90 -15.62
CA ILE A 209 -5.61 -1.79 -16.29
C ILE A 209 -4.95 -2.47 -17.50
N GLU A 210 -3.98 -1.82 -18.15
CA GLU A 210 -3.28 -2.40 -19.31
C GLU A 210 -2.25 -3.47 -18.91
N ASP A 211 -1.60 -3.34 -17.75
CA ASP A 211 -0.64 -4.33 -17.23
C ASP A 211 -1.32 -5.47 -16.44
N GLY A 212 -2.57 -5.28 -16.01
CA GLY A 212 -3.37 -6.26 -15.28
C GLY A 212 -4.68 -6.50 -15.99
N ASP A 213 -4.83 -7.66 -16.62
CA ASP A 213 -6.11 -8.17 -17.13
C ASP A 213 -7.15 -8.20 -16.01
N ILE A 214 -7.86 -7.09 -15.84
CA ILE A 214 -9.13 -7.00 -15.13
C ILE A 214 -10.22 -6.96 -16.21
N SER A 215 -10.16 -7.88 -17.17
CA SER A 215 -11.39 -8.32 -17.83
C SER A 215 -12.14 -9.18 -16.82
N GLY A 216 -13.29 -8.66 -16.37
CA GLY A 216 -14.15 -9.35 -15.43
C GLY A 216 -14.62 -10.69 -16.00
N ASN A 217 -13.93 -11.77 -15.64
CA ASN A 217 -14.47 -13.12 -15.62
C ASN A 217 -13.51 -14.04 -14.85
N GLU A 218 -13.72 -14.19 -13.54
CA GLU A 218 -13.47 -15.41 -12.73
C GLU A 218 -13.41 -15.05 -11.24
N ILE A 219 -14.59 -14.95 -10.63
CA ILE A 219 -14.79 -15.32 -9.23
C ILE A 219 -16.02 -16.23 -9.22
N LEU A 220 -15.78 -17.54 -9.30
CA LEU A 220 -16.67 -18.59 -8.79
C LEU A 220 -16.04 -19.18 -7.53
#